data_AF-A0A7C2E1C6-F1
#
_entry.id   AF-A0A7C2E1C6-F1
#
_cell.length_a   1.000
_cell.length_b   1.000
_cell.length_c   1.000
_cell.angle_alpha   90.00
_cell.angle_beta   90.00
_cell.angle_gamma   90.00
#
_symmetry.space_group_name_H-M   'P 1'
#
loop_
_entity.id
_entity.type
_entity.pdbx_description
1 polymer ?
#
loop_
_entity_poly.entity_id
_entity_poly.type
_entity_poly.pdbx_seq_one_letter_code
_entity_poly.pdbx_strand_id
1 'polypeptide(L)'
;MRRTLDVGGVAALPGTRALGDVVAGELPDGTPVRLPLLVLNGADDGPVLWLGAGLHGTEVPGMEVIRRVVREAVDPARLRGAVVAAPLLNPFSFHQHQMLTPQDGYNLNRVFPGDPEMLLS
;
A
#
# COMPACT_ATOMS: atom_id res chain seq x y z
N MET A 1 -23.20 1.91 12.01
CA MET A 1 -22.98 2.86 10.89
C MET A 1 -21.50 3.09 10.82
N ARG A 2 -20.90 2.76 9.68
CA ARG A 2 -19.45 2.86 9.52
C ARG A 2 -19.02 4.33 9.57
N ARG A 3 -17.84 4.59 10.14
CA ARG A 3 -17.24 5.93 10.19
C ARG A 3 -16.25 6.09 9.04
N THR A 4 -15.82 7.32 8.80
CA THR A 4 -14.67 7.61 7.93
C THR A 4 -13.48 6.76 8.36
N LEU A 5 -12.86 6.08 7.40
CA LEU A 5 -11.64 5.30 7.63
C LEU A 5 -10.46 6.13 7.11
N ASP A 6 -9.52 6.42 7.99
CA ASP A 6 -8.27 7.13 7.69
C ASP A 6 -7.09 6.18 7.92
N VAL A 7 -6.27 6.01 6.90
CA VAL A 7 -5.04 5.24 6.97
C VAL A 7 -3.91 6.09 6.40
N GLY A 8 -2.98 6.50 7.26
CA GLY A 8 -1.81 7.28 6.86
C GLY A 8 -2.14 8.63 6.20
N GLY A 9 -3.28 9.24 6.55
CA GLY A 9 -3.75 10.49 5.95
C GLY A 9 -4.62 10.30 4.69
N VAL A 10 -4.81 9.06 4.24
CA VAL A 10 -5.72 8.71 3.15
C VAL A 10 -7.08 8.34 3.73
N ALA A 11 -8.03 9.28 3.69
CA ALA A 11 -9.33 9.13 4.30
C ALA A 11 -10.46 8.88 3.28
N ALA A 12 -11.28 7.86 3.53
CA ALA A 12 -12.47 7.54 2.74
C ALA A 12 -13.74 7.56 3.59
N LEU A 13 -14.77 8.27 3.12
CA LEU A 13 -16.11 8.25 3.71
C LEU A 13 -16.78 6.88 3.51
N PRO A 14 -17.77 6.49 4.33
CA PRO A 14 -18.52 5.26 4.11
C PRO A 14 -19.12 5.19 2.70
N GLY A 15 -19.00 4.02 2.05
CA GLY A 15 -19.47 3.81 0.68
C GLY A 15 -18.61 4.45 -0.41
N THR A 16 -17.39 4.91 -0.09
CA THR A 16 -16.51 5.61 -1.04
C THR A 16 -15.10 5.02 -1.07
N ARG A 17 -14.27 5.53 -1.99
CA ARG A 17 -12.85 5.20 -2.08
C ARG A 17 -11.99 6.47 -2.11
N ALA A 18 -10.79 6.36 -1.57
CA ALA A 18 -9.76 7.38 -1.63
C ALA A 18 -8.45 6.78 -2.17
N LEU A 19 -7.68 7.62 -2.87
CA LEU A 19 -6.34 7.33 -3.36
C LEU A 19 -5.43 8.43 -2.82
N GLY A 20 -4.30 8.02 -2.27
CA GLY A 20 -3.24 8.91 -1.86
C GLY A 20 -1.92 8.18 -1.76
N ASP A 21 -1.00 8.75 -1.00
CA ASP A 21 0.27 8.12 -0.67
C ASP A 21 0.57 8.26 0.82
N VAL A 22 1.43 7.38 1.31
CA VAL A 22 2.02 7.47 2.64
C VAL A 22 3.52 7.69 2.46
N VAL A 23 4.08 8.62 3.22
CA VAL A 23 5.53 8.83 3.29
C VAL A 23 6.12 7.71 4.14
N ALA A 24 6.89 6.83 3.51
CA ALA A 24 7.55 5.69 4.17
C ALA A 24 8.97 6.02 4.65
N GLY A 25 9.53 7.14 4.21
CA GLY A 25 10.84 7.62 4.63
C GLY A 25 11.34 8.74 3.71
N GLU A 26 12.62 9.06 3.83
CA GLU A 26 13.30 10.12 3.09
C GLU A 26 14.65 9.63 2.57
N LEU A 27 15.02 10.03 1.35
CA LEU A 27 16.35 9.79 0.80
C LEU A 27 17.37 10.81 1.37
N PRO A 28 18.69 10.55 1.26
CA PRO A 28 19.71 11.45 1.82
C PRO A 28 19.69 12.90 1.31
N ASP A 29 19.05 13.15 0.16
CA ASP A 29 18.88 14.47 -0.44
C ASP A 29 17.59 15.19 -0.02
N GLY A 30 16.81 14.59 0.89
CA GLY A 30 15.54 15.13 1.35
C GLY A 30 14.32 14.67 0.56
N THR A 31 14.50 13.82 -0.47
CA THR A 31 13.39 13.37 -1.31
C THR A 31 12.50 12.38 -0.55
N PRO A 32 11.18 12.63 -0.40
CA PRO A 32 10.29 11.72 0.30
C PRO A 32 10.00 10.46 -0.53
N VAL A 33 10.05 9.30 0.13
CA VAL A 33 9.67 8.01 -0.44
C VAL A 33 8.19 7.78 -0.19
N ARG A 34 7.40 7.76 -1.27
CA ARG A 34 5.94 7.68 -1.21
C ARG A 34 5.45 6.31 -1.67
N LEU A 35 4.62 5.66 -0.85
CA LEU A 35 3.95 4.41 -1.20
C LEU A 35 2.49 4.69 -1.57
N PRO A 36 2.00 4.24 -2.74
CA PRO A 36 0.62 4.45 -3.14
C PRO A 36 -0.32 3.65 -2.24
N LEU A 37 -1.34 4.31 -1.70
CA LEU A 37 -2.33 3.70 -0.81
C LEU A 37 -3.75 3.97 -1.33
N LEU A 38 -4.55 2.90 -1.38
CA LEU A 38 -5.96 2.96 -1.74
C LEU A 38 -6.80 2.50 -0.55
N VAL A 39 -7.78 3.29 -0.17
CA VAL A 39 -8.71 2.99 0.92
C VAL A 39 -10.12 2.90 0.35
N LEU A 40 -10.75 1.74 0.48
CA LEU A 40 -12.12 1.46 0.06
C LEU A 40 -12.91 1.21 1.33
N ASN A 41 -13.73 2.19 1.70
CA ASN A 41 -14.51 2.14 2.92
C ASN A 41 -15.94 1.72 2.60
N GLY A 42 -16.34 0.55 3.07
CA GLY A 42 -17.68 0.01 2.85
C GLY A 42 -18.78 0.89 3.43
N ALA A 43 -20.00 0.73 2.94
CA ALA A 43 -21.17 1.41 3.50
C ALA A 43 -21.56 0.83 4.88
N ASP A 44 -21.33 -0.47 5.07
CA ASP A 44 -21.71 -1.23 6.27
C ASP A 44 -20.49 -1.62 7.11
N ASP A 45 -20.71 -1.82 8.41
CA ASP A 45 -19.70 -2.31 9.35
C ASP A 45 -19.21 -3.73 8.99
N GLY A 46 -17.93 -4.00 9.25
CA GLY A 46 -17.26 -5.26 8.89
C GLY A 46 -15.73 -5.17 9.05
N PRO A 47 -15.00 -6.28 8.77
CA PRO A 47 -13.55 -6.34 8.95
C PRO A 47 -12.80 -5.45 7.95
N VAL A 48 -11.53 -5.17 8.24
CA VAL A 48 -10.62 -4.48 7.32
C VAL A 48 -9.67 -5.50 6.72
N LEU A 49 -9.63 -5.60 5.40
CA LEU A 49 -8.70 -6.44 4.65
C LEU A 49 -7.53 -5.60 4.14
N TRP A 50 -6.31 -6.06 4.41
CA TRP A 50 -5.08 -5.50 3.83
C TRP A 50 -4.67 -6.28 2.58
N LEU A 51 -4.40 -5.56 1.49
CA LEU A 51 -3.86 -6.11 0.25
C LEU A 51 -2.52 -5.42 -0.08
N GLY A 52 -1.41 -6.15 0.08
CA GLY A 52 -0.07 -5.66 -0.25
C GLY A 52 0.56 -6.46 -1.39
N ALA A 53 1.29 -5.79 -2.28
CA ALA A 53 2.12 -6.42 -3.30
C ALA A 53 3.37 -5.58 -3.63
N GLY A 54 4.22 -6.11 -4.51
CA GLY A 54 5.42 -5.39 -4.97
C GLY A 54 6.47 -5.22 -3.88
N LEU A 55 6.68 -6.26 -3.06
CA LEU A 55 7.82 -6.32 -2.14
C LEU A 55 9.15 -6.47 -2.91
N HIS A 56 9.10 -7.22 -4.01
CA HIS A 56 10.17 -7.34 -4.99
C HIS A 56 9.76 -6.71 -6.32
N GLY A 57 10.71 -6.12 -7.02
CA GLY A 57 10.45 -5.39 -8.26
C GLY A 57 10.06 -6.24 -9.45
N THR A 58 10.28 -7.55 -9.41
CA THR A 58 9.91 -8.49 -10.47
C THR A 58 8.51 -9.09 -10.30
N GLU A 59 7.80 -8.79 -9.20
CA GLU A 59 6.52 -9.41 -8.82
C GLU A 59 5.28 -8.62 -9.29
N VAL A 60 5.28 -8.22 -10.55
CA VAL A 60 4.21 -7.39 -11.17
C VAL A 60 2.80 -8.01 -11.10
N PRO A 61 2.58 -9.34 -11.24
CA PRO A 61 1.22 -9.90 -11.28
C PRO A 61 0.36 -9.57 -10.04
N GLY A 62 0.95 -9.57 -8.84
CA GLY A 62 0.22 -9.23 -7.61
C GLY A 62 -0.27 -7.78 -7.60
N MET A 63 0.56 -6.86 -8.14
CA MET A 63 0.23 -5.44 -8.26
C MET A 63 -0.98 -5.24 -9.18
N GLU A 64 -1.00 -5.94 -10.31
CA GLU A 64 -2.10 -5.89 -11.28
C GLU A 64 -3.40 -6.50 -10.74
N VAL A 65 -3.31 -7.62 -10.01
CA VAL A 65 -4.48 -8.20 -9.33
C VAL A 65 -5.09 -7.20 -8.36
N ILE A 66 -4.28 -6.56 -7.50
CA ILE A 66 -4.76 -5.55 -6.57
C ILE A 66 -5.40 -4.39 -7.31
N ARG A 67 -4.77 -3.90 -8.39
CA ARG A 67 -5.32 -2.82 -9.22
C ARG A 67 -6.71 -3.18 -9.75
N ARG A 68 -6.91 -4.38 -10.31
CA ARG A 68 -8.22 -4.84 -10.82
C ARG A 68 -9.24 -5.00 -9.70
N VAL A 69 -8.85 -5.60 -8.57
CA VAL A 69 -9.75 -5.77 -7.41
C VAL A 69 -10.28 -4.42 -6.96
N VAL A 70 -9.40 -3.44 -6.79
CA VAL A 70 -9.77 -2.11 -6.29
C VAL A 70 -10.54 -1.26 -7.31
N ARG A 71 -10.23 -1.40 -8.60
CA ARG A 71 -10.85 -0.55 -9.64
C ARG A 71 -12.12 -1.14 -10.23
N GLU A 72 -12.21 -2.46 -10.34
CA GLU A 72 -13.20 -3.15 -11.17
C GLU A 72 -14.07 -4.12 -10.36
N ALA A 73 -13.51 -4.82 -9.37
CA ALA A 73 -14.24 -5.90 -8.69
C ALA A 73 -15.00 -5.43 -7.43
N VAL A 74 -14.48 -4.44 -6.70
CA VAL A 74 -15.05 -4.00 -5.42
C VAL A 74 -15.78 -2.68 -5.57
N ASP A 75 -17.07 -2.69 -5.26
CA ASP A 75 -17.90 -1.50 -5.11
C ASP A 75 -18.04 -1.15 -3.60
N PRO A 76 -17.44 -0.04 -3.13
CA PRO A 76 -17.53 0.38 -1.73
C PRO A 76 -18.97 0.57 -1.23
N ALA A 77 -19.91 0.96 -2.09
CA ALA A 77 -21.30 1.16 -1.69
C ALA A 77 -22.01 -0.14 -1.28
N ARG A 78 -21.48 -1.30 -1.72
CA ARG A 78 -22.01 -2.63 -1.44
C ARG A 78 -21.12 -3.46 -0.52
N LEU A 79 -19.99 -2.91 -0.08
CA LEU A 79 -19.01 -3.60 0.75
C LEU A 79 -19.40 -3.51 2.24
N ARG A 80 -19.24 -4.63 2.96
CA ARG A 80 -19.26 -4.68 4.43
C ARG A 80 -17.84 -4.75 4.96
N GLY A 81 -17.41 -3.73 5.69
CA GLY A 81 -16.03 -3.58 6.12
C GLY A 81 -15.22 -2.64 5.23
N ALA A 82 -13.93 -2.91 5.03
CA ALA A 82 -13.09 -2.10 4.16
C ALA A 82 -11.94 -2.90 3.53
N VAL A 83 -11.40 -2.36 2.46
CA VAL A 83 -10.15 -2.83 1.84
C VAL A 83 -9.14 -1.68 1.88
N VAL A 84 -7.95 -1.96 2.40
CA VAL A 84 -6.79 -1.07 2.34
C VAL A 84 -5.77 -1.77 1.46
N ALA A 85 -5.32 -1.09 0.41
CA ALA A 85 -4.48 -1.70 -0.62
C ALA A 85 -3.25 -0.85 -0.92
N ALA A 86 -2.08 -1.48 -0.89
CA ALA A 86 -0.81 -0.93 -1.34
C ALA A 86 -0.23 -1.84 -2.42
N PRO A 87 -0.48 -1.54 -3.72
CA PRO A 87 -0.05 -2.41 -4.81
C PRO A 87 1.47 -2.38 -5.04
N LEU A 88 2.19 -1.43 -4.42
CA LEU A 88 3.64 -1.28 -4.55
C LEU A 88 4.24 -0.91 -3.19
N LEU A 89 4.89 -1.87 -2.55
CA LEU A 89 5.54 -1.67 -1.24
C LEU A 89 7.02 -1.29 -1.36
N ASN A 90 7.70 -1.68 -2.43
CA ASN A 90 9.10 -1.36 -2.67
C ASN A 90 9.31 -0.68 -4.03
N PRO A 91 9.12 0.65 -4.12
CA PRO A 91 9.26 1.38 -5.37
C PRO A 91 10.68 1.29 -5.93
N PHE A 92 11.70 1.22 -5.08
CA PHE A 92 13.08 1.17 -5.51
C PHE A 92 13.44 -0.14 -6.22
N SER A 93 13.07 -1.27 -5.59
CA SER A 93 13.24 -2.58 -6.19
C SER A 93 12.48 -2.69 -7.51
N PHE A 94 11.25 -2.15 -7.57
CA PHE A 94 10.43 -2.07 -8.79
C PHE A 94 11.10 -1.27 -9.92
N HIS A 95 11.61 -0.07 -9.65
CA HIS A 95 12.32 0.73 -10.66
C HIS A 95 13.54 0.02 -11.25
N GLN A 96 14.21 -0.82 -10.45
CA GLN A 96 15.39 -1.58 -10.87
C GLN A 96 15.08 -3.01 -11.37
N HIS A 97 13.80 -3.42 -11.37
CA HIS A 97 13.36 -4.76 -11.78
C HIS A 97 14.17 -5.91 -11.13
N GLN A 98 14.45 -5.80 -9.84
CA GLN A 98 15.26 -6.79 -9.11
C GLN A 98 14.58 -7.25 -7.82
N MET A 99 15.22 -8.16 -7.08
CA MET A 99 14.69 -8.67 -5.80
C MET A 99 15.10 -7.79 -4.62
N LEU A 100 16.33 -7.31 -4.60
CA LEU A 100 16.90 -6.57 -3.47
C LEU A 100 16.63 -5.07 -3.61
N THR A 101 16.48 -4.38 -2.48
CA THR A 101 16.40 -2.93 -2.44
C THR A 101 17.78 -2.36 -2.81
N PRO A 102 17.90 -1.51 -3.84
CA PRO A 102 19.22 -1.02 -4.29
C PRO A 102 19.94 -0.12 -3.27
N GLN A 103 19.22 0.49 -2.33
CA GLN A 103 19.77 1.42 -1.35
C GLN A 103 20.62 0.74 -0.26
N ASP A 104 20.24 -0.47 0.14
CA ASP A 104 20.83 -1.19 1.27
C ASP A 104 21.16 -2.66 0.95
N GLY A 105 20.72 -3.17 -0.20
CA GLY A 105 20.91 -4.56 -0.62
C GLY A 105 20.02 -5.56 0.11
N TYR A 106 19.08 -5.12 0.95
CA TYR A 106 18.23 -6.02 1.70
C TYR A 106 17.05 -6.54 0.88
N ASN A 107 16.62 -7.74 1.27
CA ASN A 107 15.33 -8.26 0.86
C ASN A 107 14.28 -7.78 1.86
N LEU A 108 13.36 -6.91 1.43
CA LEU A 108 12.32 -6.33 2.29
C LEU A 108 11.49 -7.40 3.03
N ASN A 109 11.27 -8.57 2.41
CA ASN A 109 10.53 -9.69 3.02
C ASN A 109 11.33 -10.45 4.10
N ARG A 110 12.54 -10.02 4.44
CA ARG A 110 13.42 -10.63 5.46
C ARG A 110 13.75 -9.71 6.63
N VAL A 111 13.31 -8.47 6.56
CA VAL A 111 13.66 -7.43 7.54
C VAL A 111 12.47 -6.99 8.40
N PHE A 112 11.26 -7.49 8.13
CA PHE A 112 10.11 -7.31 9.03
C PHE A 112 10.44 -7.75 10.47
N PRO A 113 10.01 -6.99 11.50
CA PRO A 113 9.12 -5.83 11.47
C PRO A 113 9.78 -4.48 11.10
N GLY A 114 11.05 -4.49 10.72
CA GLY A 114 11.87 -3.31 10.46
C GLY A 114 12.57 -2.80 11.71
N ASP A 115 13.46 -1.83 11.52
CA ASP A 115 14.09 -1.03 12.59
C ASP A 115 13.95 0.46 12.21
N PRO A 116 13.26 1.29 13.02
CA PRO A 116 13.05 2.70 12.69
C PRO A 116 14.35 3.52 12.59
N GLU A 117 15.47 3.00 13.08
CA GLU A 117 16.79 3.65 13.00
C GLU A 117 17.66 3.13 11.84
N MET A 118 17.21 2.13 11.07
CA MET A 118 17.92 1.62 9.89
C MET A 118 17.55 2.39 8.61
N LEU A 119 18.21 2.02 7.50
CA LEU A 119 17.87 2.51 6.16
C LEU A 119 16.46 2.06 5.75
N LEU A 120 15.98 2.55 4.60
CA LEU A 120 14.59 2.51 4.11
C LEU A 120 13.90 1.13 4.01
N SER A 121 14.54 0.01 4.36
CA SER A 121 13.95 -1.34 4.38
C SER A 121 13.93 -1.99 5.75
#